data_AF-A0A7X8ECZ8-F1
#
_entry.id   AF-A0A7X8ECZ8-F1
#
_cell.length_a   1.000
_cell.length_b   1.000
_cell.length_c   1.000
_cell.angle_alpha   90.00
_cell.angle_beta   90.00
_cell.angle_gamma   90.00
#
_symmetry.space_group_name_H-M   'P 1'
#
loop_
_entity.id
_entity.type
_entity.pdbx_description
1 polymer ?
#
loop_
_entity_poly.entity_id
_entity_poly.type
_entity_poly.pdbx_seq_one_letter_code
_entity_poly.pdbx_strand_id
1 'polypeptide(L)'
;MTNKKKKYVYFFGTGKVEGTAKMRDILGGKGANLADMISIGLPVPPGFTISTEACAYYSANDGAYPEGLREEILEHLATLEKMMGAKLGDAANPLLVSVRSGAASSMPGMMDTILNLGLNPKSVQGLIAKTGNERFAWDSYRRFMQMFGDVVMGVPHALFEGALQDVKDAKGVQLDTELNAADLQEVIKRYQKIYHDTVGTDFPYDPVEQLFLAINAVFKSWNNERAIRYRQMNDIRGLLGTAVNIQSMVFGNMGDTSGTGVAFTRDPSTGENRFYGEYLMNAQGEDVVAGIRTPEPIETLEKVNPAAYKQLVDIRHILE
;
A
#
# COMPACT_ATOMS: atom_id res chain seq x y z
N MET A 1 36.02 -8.74 18.49
CA MET A 1 35.17 -8.66 17.27
C MET A 1 33.94 -7.87 17.67
N THR A 2 33.80 -6.62 17.22
CA THR A 2 32.61 -5.82 17.48
C THR A 2 31.41 -6.54 16.89
N ASN A 3 30.52 -7.04 17.75
CA ASN A 3 29.29 -7.73 17.36
C ASN A 3 28.43 -6.72 16.59
N LYS A 4 28.56 -6.68 15.27
CA LYS A 4 27.86 -5.69 14.43
C LYS A 4 26.38 -6.05 14.48
N LYS A 5 25.58 -5.19 15.12
CA LYS A 5 24.11 -5.36 15.23
C LYS A 5 23.56 -5.68 13.84
N LYS A 6 22.80 -6.78 13.73
CA LYS A 6 22.23 -7.23 12.46
C LYS A 6 21.23 -6.17 11.96
N LYS A 7 21.31 -5.84 10.67
CA LYS A 7 20.46 -4.84 10.01
C LYS A 7 19.23 -5.53 9.41
N TYR A 8 18.04 -5.05 9.74
CA TYR A 8 16.79 -5.64 9.26
C TYR A 8 15.98 -4.73 8.34
N VAL A 9 16.23 -3.42 8.36
CA VAL A 9 15.46 -2.43 7.61
C VAL A 9 16.36 -1.71 6.60
N TYR A 10 15.87 -1.56 5.37
CA TYR A 10 16.66 -1.04 4.24
C TYR A 10 15.93 0.12 3.58
N PHE A 11 16.50 1.32 3.64
CA PHE A 11 15.90 2.52 3.04
C PHE A 11 16.03 2.53 1.52
N PHE A 12 15.02 3.09 0.84
CA PHE A 12 15.05 3.41 -0.57
C PHE A 12 14.43 4.79 -0.82
N GLY A 13 15.18 5.70 -1.43
CA GLY A 13 14.70 7.02 -1.83
C GLY A 13 15.77 7.79 -2.58
N THR A 14 15.39 8.89 -3.22
CA THR A 14 16.34 9.73 -3.97
C THR A 14 17.51 10.14 -3.08
N GLY A 15 18.73 9.80 -3.51
CA GLY A 15 19.97 10.08 -2.78
C GLY A 15 20.35 9.08 -1.67
N LYS A 16 19.49 8.11 -1.33
CA LYS A 16 19.81 7.05 -0.37
C LYS A 16 19.10 5.73 -0.74
N VAL A 17 19.87 4.76 -1.22
CA VAL A 17 19.39 3.40 -1.53
C VAL A 17 20.29 2.39 -0.83
N GLU A 18 19.70 1.52 -0.01
CA GLU A 18 20.44 0.55 0.80
C GLU A 18 20.21 -0.91 0.33
N GLY A 19 19.56 -1.12 -0.81
CA GLY A 19 19.27 -2.43 -1.40
C GLY A 19 19.66 -2.52 -2.88
N THR A 20 19.59 -3.73 -3.45
CA THR A 20 19.78 -4.00 -4.89
C THR A 20 18.97 -5.24 -5.33
N ALA A 21 18.77 -5.47 -6.62
CA ALA A 21 18.13 -6.69 -7.16
C ALA A 21 18.79 -7.98 -6.67
N LYS A 22 20.10 -7.96 -6.37
CA LYS A 22 20.84 -9.12 -5.85
C LYS A 22 20.39 -9.52 -4.44
N MET A 23 19.71 -8.65 -3.72
CA MET A 23 19.22 -8.88 -2.36
C MET A 23 17.79 -9.41 -2.34
N ARG A 24 17.32 -10.02 -3.44
CA ARG A 24 15.96 -10.56 -3.58
C ARG A 24 15.55 -11.51 -2.46
N ASP A 25 16.48 -12.30 -1.93
CA ASP A 25 16.20 -13.22 -0.81
C ASP A 25 15.95 -12.49 0.51
N ILE A 26 16.54 -11.30 0.69
CA ILE A 26 16.46 -10.49 1.91
C ILE A 26 15.32 -9.45 1.81
N LEU A 27 15.17 -8.78 0.67
CA LEU A 27 14.22 -7.69 0.46
C LEU A 27 12.92 -8.12 -0.24
N GLY A 28 12.86 -9.39 -0.65
CA GLY A 28 11.83 -9.86 -1.57
C GLY A 28 11.99 -9.28 -2.98
N GLY A 29 11.19 -9.78 -3.92
CA GLY A 29 11.19 -9.26 -5.29
C GLY A 29 10.79 -7.79 -5.37
N LYS A 30 9.76 -7.37 -4.61
CA LYS A 30 9.28 -5.99 -4.63
C LYS A 30 10.29 -5.00 -4.05
N GLY A 31 10.83 -5.27 -2.86
CA GLY A 31 11.79 -4.38 -2.21
C GLY A 31 13.10 -4.24 -3.00
N ALA A 32 13.57 -5.37 -3.56
CA ALA A 32 14.76 -5.37 -4.42
C ALA A 32 14.54 -4.56 -5.70
N ASN A 33 13.38 -4.72 -6.37
CA ASN A 33 13.04 -3.93 -7.56
C ASN A 33 12.84 -2.45 -7.24
N LEU A 34 12.24 -2.08 -6.11
CA LEU A 34 12.10 -0.68 -5.67
C LEU A 34 13.46 0.00 -5.53
N ALA A 35 14.43 -0.68 -4.92
CA ALA A 35 15.79 -0.19 -4.78
C ALA A 35 16.48 0.02 -6.14
N ASP A 36 16.33 -0.93 -7.06
CA ASP A 36 16.92 -0.84 -8.40
C ASP A 36 16.29 0.26 -9.24
N MET A 37 14.96 0.38 -9.23
CA MET A 37 14.24 1.43 -9.95
C MET A 37 14.70 2.83 -9.52
N ILE A 38 14.95 3.05 -8.23
CA ILE A 38 15.49 4.33 -7.74
C ILE A 38 16.94 4.51 -8.18
N SER A 39 17.74 3.44 -8.16
CA SER A 39 19.16 3.48 -8.54
C SER A 39 19.37 3.84 -10.02
N ILE A 40 18.42 3.50 -10.89
CA ILE A 40 18.42 3.87 -12.31
C ILE A 40 17.67 5.18 -12.59
N GLY A 41 17.24 5.90 -11.56
CA GLY A 41 16.67 7.26 -11.67
C GLY A 41 15.17 7.33 -11.93
N LEU A 42 14.41 6.26 -11.71
CA LEU A 42 12.96 6.29 -11.87
C LEU A 42 12.28 7.05 -10.71
N PRO A 43 11.13 7.73 -10.96
CA PRO A 43 10.43 8.54 -9.97
C PRO A 43 9.61 7.66 -9.00
N VAL A 44 10.29 6.86 -8.19
CA VAL A 44 9.67 5.98 -7.21
C VAL A 44 9.49 6.73 -5.88
N PRO A 45 8.29 6.71 -5.27
CA PRO A 45 8.09 7.29 -3.95
C PRO A 45 9.00 6.63 -2.89
N PRO A 46 9.63 7.41 -2.00
CA PRO A 46 10.58 6.88 -1.03
C PRO A 46 9.91 6.01 0.04
N GLY A 47 10.72 5.20 0.71
CA GLY A 47 10.26 4.26 1.72
C GLY A 47 11.40 3.42 2.27
N PHE A 48 11.03 2.30 2.87
CA PHE A 48 11.97 1.31 3.38
C PHE A 48 11.37 -0.09 3.38
N THR A 49 12.24 -1.10 3.30
CA THR A 49 11.88 -2.52 3.31
C THR A 49 12.36 -3.18 4.59
N ILE A 50 11.46 -3.83 5.32
CA ILE A 50 11.77 -4.72 6.43
C ILE A 50 12.02 -6.11 5.83
N SER A 51 13.19 -6.68 6.12
CA SER A 51 13.69 -7.91 5.50
C SER A 51 12.87 -9.17 5.80
N THR A 52 12.98 -10.15 4.91
CA THR A 52 12.47 -11.52 5.11
C THR A 52 13.08 -12.19 6.35
N GLU A 53 14.31 -11.83 6.74
CA GLU A 53 14.97 -12.33 7.94
C GLU A 53 14.24 -11.88 9.22
N ALA A 54 13.66 -10.67 9.24
CA ALA A 54 12.82 -10.23 10.35
C ALA A 54 11.53 -11.06 10.42
N CYS A 55 10.91 -11.38 9.28
CA CYS A 55 9.74 -12.26 9.21
C CYS A 55 10.05 -13.68 9.69
N ALA A 56 11.22 -14.21 9.32
CA ALA A 56 11.68 -15.52 9.76
C ALA A 56 11.86 -15.55 11.29
N TYR A 57 12.51 -14.53 11.85
CA TYR A 57 12.64 -14.38 13.30
C TYR A 57 11.28 -14.28 13.99
N TYR A 58 10.40 -13.42 13.48
CA TYR A 58 9.04 -13.24 14.01
C TYR A 58 8.26 -14.56 14.06
N SER A 59 8.35 -15.35 13.00
CA SER A 59 7.67 -16.65 12.91
C SER A 59 8.25 -17.69 13.87
N ALA A 60 9.57 -17.65 14.12
CA ALA A 60 10.26 -18.60 14.98
C ALA A 60 10.17 -18.25 16.48
N ASN A 61 9.72 -17.04 16.83
CA ASN A 61 9.69 -16.53 18.20
C ASN A 61 8.28 -16.07 18.61
N ASP A 62 7.24 -16.81 18.21
CA ASP A 62 5.85 -16.59 18.60
C ASP A 62 5.35 -15.15 18.38
N GLY A 63 5.80 -14.51 17.30
CA GLY A 63 5.44 -13.14 16.97
C GLY A 63 6.23 -12.05 17.71
N ALA A 64 7.34 -12.39 18.36
CA ALA A 64 8.27 -11.42 18.91
C ALA A 64 9.22 -10.87 17.83
N TYR A 65 9.54 -9.58 17.92
CA TYR A 65 10.56 -8.98 17.05
C TYR A 65 11.99 -9.27 17.56
N PRO A 66 12.98 -9.33 16.66
CA PRO A 66 14.38 -9.31 17.08
C PRO A 66 14.70 -8.02 17.81
N GLU A 67 15.64 -8.10 18.76
CA GLU A 67 16.06 -6.96 19.57
C GLU A 67 16.48 -5.78 18.70
N GLY A 68 15.89 -4.62 18.95
CA GLY A 68 16.23 -3.39 18.24
C GLY A 68 15.49 -3.14 16.93
N LEU A 69 14.68 -4.09 16.42
CA LEU A 69 13.96 -3.91 15.16
C LEU A 69 12.92 -2.79 15.25
N ARG A 70 12.22 -2.67 16.38
CA ARG A 70 11.21 -1.63 16.58
C ARG A 70 11.84 -0.24 16.46
N GLU A 71 12.98 -0.04 17.10
CA GLU A 71 13.76 1.19 17.06
C GLU A 71 14.28 1.46 15.65
N GLU A 72 14.81 0.43 14.98
CA GLU A 72 15.30 0.54 13.59
C GLU A 72 14.19 0.99 12.63
N ILE A 73 12.97 0.44 12.76
CA ILE A 73 11.80 0.84 11.96
C ILE A 73 11.46 2.32 12.21
N LEU A 74 11.44 2.76 13.47
CA LEU A 74 11.13 4.15 13.83
C LEU A 74 12.20 5.13 13.33
N GLU A 75 13.48 4.77 13.35
CA GLU A 75 14.57 5.57 12.76
C GLU A 75 14.41 5.75 11.24
N HIS A 76 13.98 4.69 10.55
CA HIS A 76 13.72 4.75 9.10
C HIS A 76 12.44 5.54 8.78
N LEU A 77 11.41 5.43 9.62
CA LEU A 77 10.23 6.28 9.54
C LEU A 77 10.60 7.76 9.70
N ALA A 78 11.39 8.11 10.71
CA ALA A 78 11.86 9.49 10.91
C ALA A 78 12.70 10.00 9.73
N THR A 79 13.50 9.12 9.10
CA THR A 79 14.23 9.45 7.87
C THR A 79 13.29 9.74 6.70
N LEU A 80 12.23 8.93 6.54
CA LEU A 80 11.20 9.14 5.54
C LEU A 80 10.44 10.45 5.78
N GLU A 81 10.04 10.71 7.01
CA GLU A 81 9.37 11.97 7.42
C GLU A 81 10.21 13.20 7.07
N LYS A 82 11.51 13.15 7.39
CA LYS A 82 12.45 14.23 7.04
C LYS A 82 12.57 14.42 5.53
N MET A 83 12.64 13.34 4.76
CA MET A 83 12.73 13.39 3.30
C MET A 83 11.46 13.98 2.67
N MET A 84 10.29 13.62 3.22
CA MET A 84 9.00 14.08 2.72
C MET A 84 8.58 15.45 3.27
N GLY A 85 9.30 15.98 4.28
CA GLY A 85 8.93 17.20 4.99
C GLY A 85 7.58 17.10 5.71
N ALA A 86 7.13 15.88 6.00
CA ALA A 86 5.80 15.54 6.52
C ALA A 86 5.92 14.52 7.66
N LYS A 87 4.90 14.40 8.51
CA LYS A 87 4.92 13.50 9.68
C LYS A 87 3.75 12.53 9.66
N LEU A 88 3.99 11.29 10.10
CA LEU A 88 3.01 10.21 10.03
C LEU A 88 1.77 10.57 10.87
N GLY A 89 0.64 10.73 10.20
CA GLY A 89 -0.63 11.13 10.82
C GLY A 89 -0.66 12.52 11.47
N ASP A 90 0.19 13.44 11.00
CA ASP A 90 0.18 14.84 11.42
C ASP A 90 -1.08 15.59 10.97
N ALA A 91 -1.53 16.55 11.79
CA ALA A 91 -2.77 17.29 11.56
C ALA A 91 -2.66 18.39 10.50
N ALA A 92 -1.45 18.84 10.14
CA ALA A 92 -1.22 19.92 9.20
C ALA A 92 -0.58 19.43 7.89
N ASN A 93 0.46 18.61 7.98
CA ASN A 93 1.13 18.02 6.82
C ASN A 93 1.30 16.50 7.02
N PRO A 94 0.22 15.71 6.84
CA PRO A 94 0.26 14.28 7.05
C PRO A 94 1.15 13.59 6.02
N LEU A 95 2.07 12.77 6.53
CA LEU A 95 2.64 11.66 5.79
C LEU A 95 1.67 10.49 5.90
N LEU A 96 1.33 9.90 4.76
CA LEU A 96 0.59 8.65 4.67
C LEU A 96 1.48 7.62 3.99
N VAL A 97 1.39 6.36 4.40
CA VAL A 97 2.20 5.27 3.84
C VAL A 97 1.32 4.12 3.37
N SER A 98 1.84 3.37 2.39
CA SER A 98 1.35 2.04 2.06
C SER A 98 2.22 0.99 2.74
N VAL A 99 1.61 -0.13 3.13
CA VAL A 99 2.29 -1.31 3.65
C VAL A 99 2.04 -2.46 2.69
N ARG A 100 3.11 -2.97 2.09
CA ARG A 100 3.07 -3.94 1.00
C ARG A 100 4.00 -5.11 1.26
N SER A 101 3.42 -6.28 1.35
CA SER A 101 4.11 -7.56 1.38
C SER A 101 4.92 -7.84 0.10
N GLY A 102 6.05 -8.53 0.24
CA GLY A 102 6.91 -8.92 -0.88
C GLY A 102 7.84 -10.07 -0.53
N ALA A 103 7.52 -11.28 -0.97
CA ALA A 103 8.40 -12.43 -0.86
C ALA A 103 9.44 -12.47 -2.00
N ALA A 104 10.45 -13.31 -1.89
CA ALA A 104 11.45 -13.51 -2.94
C ALA A 104 10.82 -14.11 -4.22
N SER A 105 9.87 -15.04 -4.07
CA SER A 105 9.06 -15.52 -5.19
C SER A 105 7.78 -14.69 -5.34
N SER A 106 7.33 -14.51 -6.58
CA SER A 106 6.06 -13.82 -6.86
C SER A 106 4.91 -14.72 -6.41
N MET A 107 3.98 -14.16 -5.62
CA MET A 107 2.79 -14.86 -5.13
C MET A 107 1.56 -13.96 -5.38
N PRO A 108 1.08 -13.86 -6.63
CA PRO A 108 0.00 -12.94 -7.01
C PRO A 108 -1.30 -13.23 -6.25
N GLY A 109 -1.95 -12.18 -5.74
CA GLY A 109 -3.21 -12.27 -5.01
C GLY A 109 -3.14 -12.93 -3.63
N MET A 110 -1.94 -13.31 -3.16
CA MET A 110 -1.76 -14.07 -1.91
C MET A 110 -1.48 -13.20 -0.68
N MET A 111 -1.10 -11.94 -0.91
CA MET A 111 -0.66 -11.07 0.17
C MET A 111 -1.27 -9.68 -0.02
N ASP A 112 -1.85 -9.18 1.06
CA ASP A 112 -2.65 -7.97 1.04
C ASP A 112 -1.78 -6.71 1.04
N THR A 113 -2.40 -5.61 0.62
CA THR A 113 -1.82 -4.26 0.60
C THR A 113 -2.70 -3.34 1.41
N ILE A 114 -2.08 -2.55 2.28
CA ILE A 114 -2.77 -1.53 3.06
C ILE A 114 -2.35 -0.18 2.49
N LEU A 115 -3.31 0.63 2.06
CA LEU A 115 -3.07 1.99 1.60
C LEU A 115 -3.52 3.01 2.64
N ASN A 116 -3.05 4.24 2.50
CA ASN A 116 -3.48 5.39 3.32
C ASN A 116 -3.24 5.22 4.85
N LEU A 117 -2.28 4.38 5.26
CA LEU A 117 -1.94 4.20 6.66
C LEU A 117 -1.39 5.51 7.25
N GLY A 118 -1.86 5.85 8.44
CA GLY A 118 -1.63 7.13 9.11
C GLY A 118 -2.84 8.06 9.08
N LEU A 119 -3.94 7.66 8.40
CA LEU A 119 -5.20 8.36 8.51
C LEU A 119 -5.85 8.15 9.89
N ASN A 120 -6.25 9.26 10.49
CA ASN A 120 -6.98 9.37 11.74
C ASN A 120 -7.79 10.68 11.70
N PRO A 121 -8.67 10.96 12.69
CA PRO A 121 -9.51 12.16 12.66
C PRO A 121 -8.74 13.48 12.52
N LYS A 122 -7.47 13.56 12.96
CA LYS A 122 -6.62 14.75 12.84
C LYS A 122 -5.96 14.84 11.47
N SER A 123 -5.34 13.76 11.00
CA SER A 123 -4.63 13.76 9.71
C SER A 123 -5.56 13.86 8.51
N VAL A 124 -6.81 13.41 8.64
CA VAL A 124 -7.85 13.67 7.64
C VAL A 124 -8.05 15.17 7.45
N GLN A 125 -8.11 15.96 8.53
CA GLN A 125 -8.25 17.42 8.41
C GLN A 125 -7.06 18.07 7.71
N GLY A 126 -5.84 17.61 8.02
CA GLY A 126 -4.63 18.04 7.32
C GLY A 126 -4.67 17.69 5.82
N LEU A 127 -5.18 16.50 5.48
CA LEU A 127 -5.35 16.09 4.10
C LEU A 127 -6.41 16.94 3.37
N ILE A 128 -7.52 17.27 4.02
CA ILE A 128 -8.54 18.19 3.49
C ILE A 128 -7.90 19.55 3.19
N ALA A 129 -7.18 20.13 4.14
CA ALA A 129 -6.55 21.44 3.98
C ALA A 129 -5.51 21.46 2.85
N LYS A 130 -4.72 20.39 2.71
CA LYS A 130 -3.65 20.29 1.70
C LYS A 130 -4.19 20.08 0.29
N THR A 131 -5.30 19.35 0.16
CA THR A 131 -5.85 18.98 -1.16
C THR A 131 -6.99 19.88 -1.61
N GLY A 132 -7.62 20.62 -0.69
CA GLY A 132 -8.84 21.36 -0.98
C GLY A 132 -10.02 20.46 -1.36
N ASN A 133 -9.92 19.14 -1.14
CA ASN A 133 -10.88 18.15 -1.58
C ASN A 133 -11.38 17.33 -0.39
N GLU A 134 -12.44 17.84 0.24
CA GLU A 134 -13.00 17.23 1.45
C GLU A 134 -13.51 15.81 1.20
N ARG A 135 -14.24 15.60 0.10
CA ARG A 135 -14.76 14.29 -0.27
C ARG A 135 -13.63 13.25 -0.41
N PHE A 136 -12.55 13.59 -1.10
CA PHE A 136 -11.39 12.71 -1.29
C PHE A 136 -10.77 12.26 0.04
N ALA A 137 -10.62 13.17 1.01
CA ALA A 137 -10.01 12.84 2.29
C ALA A 137 -10.89 11.86 3.10
N TRP A 138 -12.20 12.08 3.13
CA TRP A 138 -13.14 11.17 3.78
C TRP A 138 -13.27 9.82 3.06
N ASP A 139 -13.25 9.81 1.72
CA ASP A 139 -13.25 8.58 0.92
C ASP A 139 -11.97 7.77 1.17
N SER A 140 -10.82 8.42 1.23
CA SER A 140 -9.55 7.78 1.55
C SER A 140 -9.55 7.19 2.97
N TYR A 141 -10.22 7.87 3.92
CA TYR A 141 -10.31 7.41 5.30
C TYR A 141 -11.26 6.22 5.48
N ARG A 142 -12.45 6.25 4.85
CA ARG A 142 -13.35 5.08 4.90
C ARG A 142 -12.74 3.86 4.24
N ARG A 143 -12.06 4.03 3.09
CA ARG A 143 -11.30 2.94 2.43
C ARG A 143 -10.18 2.42 3.33
N PHE A 144 -9.43 3.30 3.99
CA PHE A 144 -8.41 2.88 4.95
C PHE A 144 -9.01 2.04 6.08
N MET A 145 -10.10 2.50 6.70
CA MET A 145 -10.75 1.77 7.79
C MET A 145 -11.23 0.39 7.37
N GLN A 146 -11.82 0.28 6.19
CA GLN A 146 -12.26 -0.99 5.61
C GLN A 146 -11.07 -1.93 5.35
N MET A 147 -10.07 -1.46 4.60
CA MET A 147 -8.87 -2.26 4.30
C MET A 147 -8.13 -2.68 5.57
N PHE A 148 -7.94 -1.76 6.52
CA PHE A 148 -7.25 -2.06 7.77
C PHE A 148 -8.08 -3.02 8.63
N GLY A 149 -9.38 -2.79 8.76
CA GLY A 149 -10.29 -3.66 9.50
C GLY A 149 -10.27 -5.09 8.95
N ASP A 150 -10.38 -5.25 7.64
CA ASP A 150 -10.40 -6.54 6.97
C ASP A 150 -9.03 -7.23 7.01
N VAL A 151 -8.01 -6.59 6.46
CA VAL A 151 -6.68 -7.20 6.28
C VAL A 151 -5.92 -7.38 7.59
N VAL A 152 -5.96 -6.38 8.48
CA VAL A 152 -5.12 -6.36 9.69
C VAL A 152 -5.85 -6.98 10.88
N MET A 153 -7.15 -6.73 10.99
CA MET A 153 -7.93 -7.08 12.16
C MET A 153 -8.95 -8.20 11.92
N GLY A 154 -9.08 -8.69 10.67
CA GLY A 154 -9.93 -9.82 10.32
C GLY A 154 -11.43 -9.52 10.37
N VAL A 155 -11.83 -8.26 10.28
CA VAL A 155 -13.24 -7.86 10.22
C VAL A 155 -13.78 -8.18 8.83
N PRO A 156 -14.82 -9.03 8.69
CA PRO A 156 -15.28 -9.46 7.37
C PRO A 156 -15.65 -8.29 6.47
N HIS A 157 -14.99 -8.20 5.30
CA HIS A 157 -15.24 -7.18 4.28
C HIS A 157 -16.73 -6.91 3.98
N ALA A 158 -17.56 -7.96 3.95
CA ALA A 158 -18.99 -7.87 3.68
C ALA A 158 -19.75 -6.98 4.68
N LEU A 159 -19.28 -6.83 5.92
CA LEU A 159 -19.89 -5.94 6.90
C LEU A 159 -19.69 -4.46 6.52
N PHE A 160 -18.50 -4.12 6.03
CA PHE A 160 -18.19 -2.77 5.57
C PHE A 160 -18.95 -2.43 4.27
N GLU A 161 -19.04 -3.38 3.34
CA GLU A 161 -19.84 -3.21 2.12
C GLU A 161 -21.33 -3.04 2.42
N GLY A 162 -21.87 -3.84 3.36
CA GLY A 162 -23.25 -3.70 3.81
C GLY A 162 -23.53 -2.31 4.37
N ALA A 163 -22.68 -1.79 5.26
CA ALA A 163 -22.86 -0.45 5.81
C ALA A 163 -22.73 0.68 4.78
N LEU A 164 -21.86 0.52 3.77
CA LEU A 164 -21.75 1.47 2.67
C LEU A 164 -23.02 1.43 1.80
N GLN A 165 -23.51 0.24 1.48
CA GLN A 165 -24.74 0.05 0.71
C GLN A 165 -25.95 0.65 1.42
N ASP A 166 -26.08 0.45 2.74
CA ASP A 166 -27.17 1.04 3.53
C ASP A 166 -27.20 2.57 3.45
N VAL A 167 -26.03 3.23 3.39
CA VAL A 167 -25.95 4.69 3.23
C VAL A 167 -26.33 5.09 1.81
N LYS A 168 -25.90 4.34 0.78
CA LYS A 168 -26.31 4.58 -0.61
C LYS A 168 -27.81 4.46 -0.80
N ASP A 169 -28.41 3.39 -0.24
CA ASP A 169 -29.85 3.13 -0.31
C ASP A 169 -30.65 4.23 0.38
N ALA A 170 -30.19 4.69 1.56
CA ALA A 170 -30.81 5.80 2.28
C ALA A 170 -30.72 7.14 1.52
N LYS A 171 -29.75 7.28 0.61
CA LYS A 171 -29.55 8.47 -0.23
C LYS A 171 -30.14 8.32 -1.64
N GLY A 172 -30.60 7.13 -2.00
CA GLY A 172 -31.15 6.83 -3.33
C GLY A 172 -30.10 6.90 -4.45
N VAL A 173 -28.83 6.69 -4.15
CA VAL A 173 -27.73 6.69 -5.12
C VAL A 173 -27.27 5.26 -5.41
N GLN A 174 -26.62 5.05 -6.56
CA GLN A 174 -26.16 3.71 -6.96
C GLN A 174 -24.65 3.57 -6.84
N LEU A 175 -23.92 4.64 -7.15
CA LEU A 175 -22.46 4.64 -7.20
C LEU A 175 -21.87 5.31 -5.95
N ASP A 176 -20.77 4.76 -5.44
CA ASP A 176 -20.00 5.35 -4.34
C ASP A 176 -19.51 6.78 -4.66
N THR A 177 -19.34 7.08 -5.95
CA THR A 177 -18.93 8.40 -6.44
C THR A 177 -19.98 9.49 -6.21
N GLU A 178 -21.25 9.10 -6.04
CA GLU A 178 -22.37 10.00 -5.81
C GLU A 178 -22.50 10.41 -4.34
N LEU A 179 -21.83 9.72 -3.42
CA LEU A 179 -21.78 10.08 -2.01
C LEU A 179 -20.91 11.34 -1.79
N ASN A 180 -21.47 12.30 -1.06
CA ASN A 180 -20.76 13.51 -0.68
C ASN A 180 -19.96 13.31 0.63
N ALA A 181 -19.21 14.32 1.04
CA ALA A 181 -18.39 14.28 2.25
C ALA A 181 -19.17 13.93 3.54
N ALA A 182 -20.39 14.47 3.70
CA ALA A 182 -21.20 14.23 4.88
C ALA A 182 -21.72 12.78 4.93
N ASP A 183 -22.05 12.21 3.76
CA ASP A 183 -22.46 10.81 3.66
C ASP A 183 -21.29 9.87 3.97
N LEU A 184 -20.08 10.19 3.50
CA LEU A 184 -18.87 9.42 3.81
C LEU A 184 -18.51 9.46 5.29
N GLN A 185 -18.73 10.60 5.97
CA GLN A 185 -18.60 10.68 7.43
C GLN A 185 -19.60 9.78 8.15
N GLU A 186 -20.83 9.63 7.64
CA GLU A 186 -21.80 8.68 8.18
C GLU A 186 -21.36 7.22 7.97
N VAL A 187 -20.82 6.87 6.81
CA VAL A 187 -20.20 5.56 6.57
C VAL A 187 -19.09 5.27 7.59
N ILE A 188 -18.21 6.24 7.85
CA ILE A 188 -17.12 6.11 8.83
C ILE A 188 -17.65 5.82 10.23
N LYS A 189 -18.71 6.50 10.68
CA LYS A 189 -19.33 6.22 11.98
C LYS A 189 -19.84 4.78 12.07
N ARG A 190 -20.45 4.27 11.00
CA ARG A 190 -20.89 2.88 10.92
C ARG A 190 -19.71 1.91 10.92
N TYR A 191 -18.62 2.24 10.25
CA TYR A 191 -17.40 1.43 10.22
C TYR A 191 -16.73 1.35 11.59
N GLN A 192 -16.70 2.45 12.33
CA GLN A 192 -16.20 2.48 13.72
C GLN A 192 -17.00 1.52 14.60
N LYS A 193 -18.33 1.53 14.46
CA LYS A 193 -19.20 0.61 15.21
C LYS A 193 -18.96 -0.84 14.81
N ILE A 194 -18.93 -1.15 13.51
CA ILE A 194 -18.65 -2.51 13.01
C ILE A 194 -17.32 -3.04 13.54
N TYR A 195 -16.28 -2.20 13.49
CA TYR A 195 -14.97 -2.53 14.01
C TYR A 195 -15.04 -2.83 15.51
N HIS A 196 -15.65 -1.95 16.30
CA HIS A 196 -15.79 -2.15 17.75
C HIS A 196 -16.57 -3.43 18.09
N ASP A 197 -17.70 -3.66 17.42
CA ASP A 197 -18.56 -4.82 17.64
C ASP A 197 -17.84 -6.15 17.28
N THR A 198 -16.91 -6.12 16.32
CA THR A 198 -16.20 -7.32 15.83
C THR A 198 -14.88 -7.57 16.57
N VAL A 199 -14.09 -6.51 16.79
CA VAL A 199 -12.74 -6.59 17.37
C VAL A 199 -12.77 -6.44 18.89
N GLY A 200 -13.82 -5.83 19.44
CA GLY A 200 -13.97 -5.56 20.88
C GLY A 200 -13.18 -4.36 21.38
N THR A 201 -12.59 -3.57 20.49
CA THR A 201 -11.85 -2.34 20.80
C THR A 201 -12.11 -1.28 19.74
N ASP A 202 -11.84 -0.01 20.06
CA ASP A 202 -11.97 1.08 19.09
C ASP A 202 -10.89 1.01 18.00
N PHE A 203 -11.20 1.60 16.84
CA PHE A 203 -10.24 1.69 15.74
C PHE A 203 -8.96 2.43 16.18
N PRO A 204 -7.75 1.92 15.89
CA PRO A 204 -6.51 2.51 16.37
C PRO A 204 -6.26 3.85 15.69
N TYR A 205 -6.24 4.93 16.45
CA TYR A 205 -5.98 6.28 15.93
C TYR A 205 -4.50 6.69 15.98
N ASP A 206 -3.67 5.99 16.76
CA ASP A 206 -2.22 6.21 16.75
C ASP A 206 -1.62 5.64 15.46
N PRO A 207 -1.04 6.48 14.58
CA PRO A 207 -0.41 6.03 13.34
C PRO A 207 0.74 5.04 13.54
N VAL A 208 1.46 5.15 14.66
CA VAL A 208 2.56 4.23 14.96
C VAL A 208 2.02 2.86 15.34
N GLU A 209 0.94 2.82 16.12
CA GLU A 209 0.21 1.57 16.41
C GLU A 209 -0.31 0.92 15.12
N GLN A 210 -0.99 1.69 14.27
CA GLN A 210 -1.46 1.23 12.95
C GLN A 210 -0.32 0.59 12.16
N LEU A 211 0.85 1.23 12.11
CA LEU A 211 2.02 0.75 11.38
C LEU A 211 2.48 -0.63 11.89
N PHE A 212 2.61 -0.80 13.20
CA PHE A 212 3.07 -2.07 13.77
C PHE A 212 2.02 -3.19 13.67
N LEU A 213 0.73 -2.85 13.79
CA LEU A 213 -0.35 -3.81 13.52
C LEU A 213 -0.31 -4.29 12.06
N ALA A 214 -0.11 -3.37 11.10
CA ALA A 214 0.02 -3.71 9.69
C ALA A 214 1.26 -4.59 9.40
N ILE A 215 2.42 -4.26 9.99
CA ILE A 215 3.64 -5.09 9.87
C ILE A 215 3.40 -6.51 10.40
N ASN A 216 2.77 -6.61 11.57
CA ASN A 216 2.41 -7.90 12.17
C ASN A 216 1.46 -8.70 11.27
N ALA A 217 0.43 -8.07 10.71
CA ALA A 217 -0.48 -8.74 9.79
C ALA A 217 0.25 -9.27 8.55
N VAL A 218 1.17 -8.50 7.97
CA VAL A 218 1.98 -8.96 6.83
C VAL A 218 2.86 -10.15 7.22
N PHE A 219 3.55 -10.12 8.37
CA PHE A 219 4.33 -11.28 8.81
C PHE A 219 3.47 -12.51 9.09
N LYS A 220 2.31 -12.34 9.74
CA LYS A 220 1.35 -13.44 9.97
C LYS A 220 0.81 -14.03 8.65
N SER A 221 0.59 -13.19 7.65
CA SER A 221 0.09 -13.62 6.33
C SER A 221 1.00 -14.64 5.65
N TRP A 222 2.29 -14.64 5.97
CA TRP A 222 3.25 -15.62 5.42
C TRP A 222 2.87 -17.07 5.74
N ASN A 223 2.29 -17.31 6.93
CA ASN A 223 1.92 -18.62 7.42
C ASN A 223 0.41 -18.88 7.40
N ASN A 224 -0.37 -18.06 6.69
CA ASN A 224 -1.79 -18.35 6.50
C ASN A 224 -1.97 -19.60 5.60
N GLU A 225 -3.12 -20.27 5.74
CA GLU A 225 -3.38 -21.53 5.01
C GLU A 225 -3.28 -21.36 3.49
N ARG A 226 -3.76 -20.21 2.99
CA ARG A 226 -3.74 -19.87 1.56
C ARG A 226 -2.29 -19.84 1.05
N ALA A 227 -1.40 -19.12 1.71
CA ALA A 227 0.00 -18.97 1.35
C ALA A 227 0.77 -20.28 1.45
N ILE A 228 0.50 -21.09 2.48
CA ILE A 228 1.08 -22.44 2.62
C ILE A 228 0.68 -23.32 1.43
N ARG A 229 -0.62 -23.39 1.11
CA ARG A 229 -1.10 -24.20 -0.02
C ARG A 229 -0.54 -23.70 -1.35
N TYR A 230 -0.48 -22.39 -1.56
CA TYR A 230 0.11 -21.83 -2.79
C TYR A 230 1.57 -22.24 -2.97
N ARG A 231 2.38 -22.17 -1.89
CA ARG A 231 3.78 -22.60 -1.93
C ARG A 231 3.90 -24.09 -2.23
N GLN A 232 3.04 -24.92 -1.65
CA GLN A 232 3.01 -26.37 -1.92
C GLN A 232 2.63 -26.68 -3.38
N MET A 233 1.59 -26.02 -3.91
CA MET A 233 1.12 -26.24 -5.30
C MET A 233 2.14 -25.82 -6.36
N ASN A 234 2.95 -24.79 -6.07
CA ASN A 234 3.95 -24.25 -6.99
C ASN A 234 5.38 -24.72 -6.67
N ASP A 235 5.55 -25.71 -5.79
CA ASP A 235 6.83 -26.24 -5.32
C ASP A 235 7.85 -25.18 -4.86
N ILE A 236 7.35 -24.12 -4.21
CA ILE A 236 8.18 -23.01 -3.69
C ILE A 236 8.75 -23.42 -2.33
N ARG A 237 10.06 -23.69 -2.28
CA ARG A 237 10.79 -24.13 -1.08
C ARG A 237 11.92 -23.17 -0.71
N GLY A 238 12.38 -23.26 0.54
CA GLY A 238 13.60 -22.58 1.01
C GLY A 238 13.48 -21.07 1.25
N LEU A 239 12.27 -20.49 1.11
CA LEU A 239 12.06 -19.07 1.38
C LEU A 239 12.02 -18.80 2.88
N LEU A 240 12.74 -17.76 3.31
CA LEU A 240 12.82 -17.34 4.72
C LEU A 240 11.50 -16.78 5.25
N GLY A 241 10.79 -16.03 4.42
CA GLY A 241 9.65 -15.21 4.84
C GLY A 241 9.19 -14.27 3.75
N THR A 242 8.36 -13.32 4.13
CA THR A 242 7.98 -12.17 3.31
C THR A 242 8.62 -10.89 3.84
N ALA A 243 9.05 -10.00 2.95
CA ALA A 243 9.48 -8.66 3.32
C ALA A 243 8.27 -7.73 3.43
N VAL A 244 8.42 -6.63 4.18
CA VAL A 244 7.40 -5.59 4.32
C VAL A 244 7.93 -4.29 3.74
N ASN A 245 7.28 -3.77 2.71
CA ASN A 245 7.65 -2.51 2.08
C ASN A 245 6.73 -1.41 2.61
N ILE A 246 7.31 -0.42 3.27
CA ILE A 246 6.63 0.77 3.76
C ILE A 246 7.01 1.91 2.85
N GLN A 247 6.06 2.48 2.14
CA GLN A 247 6.32 3.46 1.07
C GLN A 247 5.38 4.65 1.19
N SER A 248 5.89 5.87 1.01
CA SER A 248 5.07 7.08 1.01
C SER A 248 3.95 6.99 -0.03
N MET A 249 2.74 7.38 0.36
CA MET A 249 1.59 7.41 -0.54
C MET A 249 1.75 8.47 -1.64
N VAL A 250 1.31 8.10 -2.83
CA VAL A 250 0.91 9.00 -3.91
C VAL A 250 -0.54 8.69 -4.26
N PHE A 251 -1.30 9.70 -4.70
CA PHE A 251 -2.74 9.58 -4.84
C PHE A 251 -3.15 9.72 -6.30
N GLY A 252 -3.75 8.66 -6.85
CA GLY A 252 -4.38 8.68 -8.17
C GLY A 252 -5.81 9.24 -8.15
N ASN A 253 -6.36 9.51 -6.96
CA ASN A 253 -7.76 9.91 -6.72
C ASN A 253 -7.92 11.33 -6.15
N MET A 254 -6.95 12.23 -6.39
CA MET A 254 -7.05 13.63 -5.96
C MET A 254 -7.95 14.49 -6.86
N GLY A 255 -8.34 13.99 -8.02
CA GLY A 255 -9.14 14.70 -9.02
C GLY A 255 -8.85 14.21 -10.43
N ASP A 256 -9.34 14.96 -11.41
CA ASP A 256 -9.36 14.52 -12.82
C ASP A 256 -7.99 14.60 -13.51
N THR A 257 -6.98 15.15 -12.85
CA THR A 257 -5.58 15.18 -13.33
C THR A 257 -4.70 14.09 -12.69
N SER A 258 -5.27 13.24 -11.85
CA SER A 258 -4.59 12.14 -11.17
C SER A 258 -5.12 10.81 -11.67
N GLY A 259 -4.30 9.76 -11.65
CA GLY A 259 -4.73 8.44 -12.06
C GLY A 259 -3.79 7.34 -11.58
N THR A 260 -4.21 6.10 -11.82
CA THR A 260 -3.44 4.88 -11.52
C THR A 260 -3.59 3.90 -12.67
N GLY A 261 -2.61 3.03 -12.89
CA GLY A 261 -2.68 2.03 -13.95
C GLY A 261 -1.66 0.92 -13.78
N VAL A 262 -1.80 -0.09 -14.63
CA VAL A 262 -0.89 -1.23 -14.74
C VAL A 262 -0.59 -1.44 -16.22
N ALA A 263 0.69 -1.63 -16.54
CA ALA A 263 1.10 -1.87 -17.91
C ALA A 263 2.21 -2.91 -17.99
N PHE A 264 2.27 -3.58 -19.14
CA PHE A 264 3.31 -4.48 -19.59
C PHE A 264 4.03 -3.80 -20.76
N THR A 265 5.36 -3.91 -20.79
CA THR A 265 6.14 -3.26 -21.86
C THR A 265 5.85 -3.85 -23.25
N ARG A 266 5.35 -5.09 -23.30
CA ARG A 266 4.87 -5.81 -24.48
C ARG A 266 3.54 -6.48 -24.18
N ASP A 267 2.82 -6.88 -25.22
CA ASP A 267 1.58 -7.64 -25.06
C ASP A 267 1.88 -8.98 -24.37
N PRO A 268 1.32 -9.24 -23.16
CA PRO A 268 1.63 -10.45 -22.41
C PRO A 268 0.99 -11.72 -23.00
N SER A 269 0.04 -11.57 -23.93
CA SER A 269 -0.67 -12.68 -24.58
C SER A 269 -0.05 -13.07 -25.92
N THR A 270 0.37 -12.09 -26.73
CA THR A 270 0.91 -12.31 -28.08
C THR A 270 2.43 -12.20 -28.15
N GLY A 271 3.05 -11.47 -27.21
CA GLY A 271 4.47 -11.11 -27.26
C GLY A 271 4.79 -9.97 -28.23
N GLU A 272 3.78 -9.37 -28.87
CA GLU A 272 3.96 -8.21 -29.75
C GLU A 272 4.59 -7.04 -28.98
N ASN A 273 5.51 -6.32 -29.63
CA ASN A 273 6.15 -5.12 -29.06
C ASN A 273 5.19 -3.91 -29.08
N ARG A 274 4.07 -4.05 -28.37
CA ARG A 274 3.03 -3.05 -28.19
C ARG A 274 2.93 -2.72 -26.70
N PHE A 275 2.83 -1.43 -26.38
CA PHE A 275 2.67 -1.03 -24.98
C PHE A 275 1.26 -1.35 -24.50
N TYR A 276 1.14 -2.41 -23.70
CA TYR A 276 -0.15 -2.97 -23.29
C TYR A 276 -0.44 -2.62 -21.85
N GLY A 277 -1.64 -2.12 -21.55
CA GLY A 277 -2.00 -1.81 -20.17
C GLY A 277 -3.31 -1.07 -20.06
N GLU A 278 -3.69 -0.81 -18.82
CA GLU A 278 -4.96 -0.19 -18.46
C GLU A 278 -4.75 0.83 -17.34
N TYR A 279 -5.57 1.88 -17.32
CA TYR A 279 -5.55 2.90 -16.28
C TYR A 279 -6.93 3.44 -15.97
N LEU A 280 -7.04 4.11 -14.82
CA LEU A 280 -8.23 4.85 -14.40
C LEU A 280 -7.80 6.23 -13.90
N MET A 281 -8.47 7.26 -14.41
CA MET A 281 -8.38 8.62 -13.84
C MET A 281 -9.22 8.72 -12.57
N ASN A 282 -8.75 9.53 -11.64
CA ASN A 282 -9.38 9.81 -10.35
C ASN A 282 -9.74 8.50 -9.61
N ALA A 283 -8.74 7.64 -9.41
CA ALA A 283 -8.88 6.29 -8.87
C ALA A 283 -7.67 5.86 -8.02
N GLN A 284 -7.84 4.85 -7.16
CA GLN A 284 -6.72 4.15 -6.51
C GLN A 284 -6.48 2.79 -7.16
N GLY A 285 -5.29 2.21 -6.93
CA GLY A 285 -4.90 0.95 -7.57
C GLY A 285 -5.87 -0.21 -7.32
N GLU A 286 -6.59 -0.18 -6.20
CA GLU A 286 -7.67 -1.11 -5.89
C GLU A 286 -8.80 -1.07 -6.93
N ASP A 287 -9.21 0.12 -7.40
CA ASP A 287 -10.31 0.27 -8.34
C ASP A 287 -9.99 -0.36 -9.72
N VAL A 288 -8.70 -0.38 -10.09
CA VAL A 288 -8.21 -1.03 -11.32
C VAL A 288 -8.32 -2.55 -11.20
N VAL A 289 -8.12 -3.11 -10.00
CA VAL A 289 -8.13 -4.56 -9.77
C VAL A 289 -9.54 -5.08 -9.47
N ALA A 290 -10.38 -4.27 -8.80
CA ALA A 290 -11.72 -4.68 -8.39
C ALA A 290 -12.73 -4.79 -9.56
N GLY A 291 -12.44 -4.16 -10.70
CA GLY A 291 -13.31 -4.24 -11.89
C GLY A 291 -14.65 -3.50 -11.75
N ILE A 292 -14.80 -2.65 -10.73
CA ILE A 292 -16.02 -1.85 -10.49
C ILE A 292 -16.16 -0.75 -11.56
N ARG A 293 -15.03 -0.18 -11.99
CA ARG A 293 -14.96 0.79 -13.08
C ARG A 293 -14.25 0.16 -14.27
N THR A 294 -14.76 0.42 -15.47
CA THR A 294 -14.12 -0.03 -16.71
C THR A 294 -12.82 0.74 -16.93
N PRO A 295 -11.65 0.08 -16.92
CA PRO A 295 -10.38 0.73 -17.20
C PRO A 295 -10.27 1.18 -18.66
N GLU A 296 -9.48 2.22 -18.90
CA GLU A 296 -9.15 2.67 -20.24
C GLU A 296 -7.80 2.08 -20.71
N PRO A 297 -7.63 1.77 -22.00
CA PRO A 297 -6.34 1.33 -22.54
C PRO A 297 -5.25 2.39 -22.34
N ILE A 298 -4.04 1.99 -21.94
CA ILE A 298 -2.94 2.90 -21.59
C ILE A 298 -2.57 3.89 -22.70
N GLU A 299 -2.78 3.52 -23.97
CA GLU A 299 -2.57 4.38 -25.14
C GLU A 299 -3.46 5.64 -25.12
N THR A 300 -4.65 5.60 -24.50
CA THR A 300 -5.54 6.77 -24.43
C THR A 300 -5.01 7.85 -23.48
N LEU A 301 -4.10 7.49 -22.55
CA LEU A 301 -3.49 8.44 -21.62
C LEU A 301 -2.69 9.52 -22.34
N GLU A 302 -2.19 9.26 -23.56
CA GLU A 302 -1.53 10.27 -24.39
C GLU A 302 -2.42 11.49 -24.62
N LYS A 303 -3.73 11.30 -24.76
CA LYS A 303 -4.69 12.39 -24.99
C LYS A 303 -5.08 13.08 -23.69
N VAL A 304 -5.20 12.32 -22.60
CA VAL A 304 -5.69 12.82 -21.30
C VAL A 304 -4.58 13.55 -20.54
N ASN A 305 -3.37 12.98 -20.51
CA ASN A 305 -2.20 13.56 -19.88
C ASN A 305 -0.93 13.25 -20.69
N PRO A 306 -0.66 14.04 -21.75
CA PRO A 306 0.47 13.80 -22.65
C PRO A 306 1.83 13.79 -21.94
N ALA A 307 2.00 14.63 -20.91
CA ALA A 307 3.25 14.72 -20.15
C ALA A 307 3.52 13.44 -19.35
N ALA A 308 2.51 12.94 -18.63
CA ALA A 308 2.63 11.69 -17.88
C ALA A 308 2.82 10.48 -18.82
N TYR A 309 2.09 10.42 -19.94
CA TYR A 309 2.25 9.35 -20.93
C TYR A 309 3.65 9.33 -21.53
N LYS A 310 4.18 10.49 -21.93
CA LYS A 310 5.55 10.59 -22.45
C LYS A 310 6.58 10.09 -21.43
N GLN A 311 6.49 10.53 -20.18
CA GLN A 311 7.36 10.06 -19.11
C GLN A 311 7.24 8.54 -18.91
N LEU A 312 6.02 7.99 -18.97
CA LEU A 312 5.78 6.56 -18.84
C LEU A 312 6.40 5.76 -19.99
N VAL A 313 6.35 6.27 -21.23
CA VAL A 313 7.02 5.66 -22.39
C VAL A 313 8.54 5.72 -22.24
N ASP A 314 9.11 6.82 -21.76
CA ASP A 314 10.54 6.92 -21.45
C ASP A 314 10.95 5.90 -20.39
N ILE A 315 10.15 5.74 -19.33
CA ILE A 315 10.35 4.73 -18.27
C ILE A 315 10.29 3.30 -18.85
N ARG A 316 9.33 3.02 -19.73
CA ARG A 316 9.22 1.73 -20.43
C ARG A 316 10.53 1.40 -21.17
N HIS A 317 11.12 2.38 -21.85
CA HIS A 317 12.38 2.17 -22.57
C HIS A 317 13.60 1.97 -21.67
N ILE A 318 13.60 2.52 -20.46
CA ILE A 318 14.66 2.29 -19.47
C ILE A 318 14.58 0.88 -18.86
N LEU A 319 13.37 0.33 -18.77
CA LEU A 319 13.11 -0.97 -18.13
C LEU A 319 13.21 -2.19 -19.07
N GLU A 320 13.07 -2.00 -20.39
CA GLU A 320 13.34 -3.05 -21.40
C GLU A 320 14.84 -3.26 -21.66
#